data_AF-A0A2H8TUF4-F1
#
_entry.id   AF-A0A2H8TUF4-F1
#
_cell.length_a   1.000
_cell.length_b   1.000
_cell.length_c   1.000
_cell.angle_alpha   90.00
_cell.angle_beta   90.00
_cell.angle_gamma   90.00
#
_symmetry.space_group_name_H-M   'P 1'
#
loop_
_entity.id
_entity.type
_entity.pdbx_description
1 polymer ?
#
loop_
_entity_poly.entity_id
_entity_poly.type
_entity_poly.pdbx_seq_one_letter_code
_entity_poly.pdbx_strand_id
1 'polypeptide(L)'
;SGRSKNIVIKNDKGRLSQAEIDRMLSEAERYKEEDERQKVKIAAKNQLESYVFGVKQALDESGDKLTESERNTGKQECDAVIQWLDNNQLADKEEYEYKLKEIQKSCSALMMKIHGAGKSGDAPHSGDPGSRSGGPTIEEVD
;
A
#
# COMPACT_ATOMS: atom_id res chain seq x y z
N SER A 1 27.21 44.48 -52.45
CA SER A 1 27.47 43.03 -52.61
C SER A 1 27.48 42.40 -51.22
N GLY A 2 26.38 41.78 -50.82
CA GLY A 2 26.16 41.26 -49.47
C GLY A 2 26.85 39.91 -49.28
N ARG A 3 27.86 39.86 -48.41
CA ARG A 3 28.48 38.60 -47.99
C ARG A 3 27.78 38.11 -46.73
N SER A 4 26.72 37.32 -46.88
CA SER A 4 26.17 36.55 -45.77
C SER A 4 27.04 35.30 -45.56
N LYS A 5 27.81 35.27 -44.47
CA LYS A 5 28.48 34.06 -43.99
C LYS A 5 27.48 33.26 -43.16
N ASN A 6 27.03 32.12 -43.68
CA ASN A 6 26.21 31.17 -42.94
C ASN A 6 27.13 30.40 -41.98
N ILE A 7 27.00 30.65 -40.67
CA ILE A 7 27.68 29.88 -39.63
C ILE A 7 26.73 28.73 -39.25
N VAL A 8 26.99 27.54 -39.76
CA VAL A 8 26.30 26.32 -39.32
C VAL A 8 27.01 25.81 -38.07
N ILE A 9 26.38 25.99 -36.91
CA ILE A 9 26.87 25.45 -35.64
C ILE A 9 26.57 23.94 -35.62
N LYS A 10 27.53 23.11 -36.05
CA LYS A 10 27.48 21.66 -35.80
C LYS A 10 27.95 21.38 -34.38
N ASN A 11 27.00 21.14 -33.49
CA ASN A 11 27.23 20.80 -32.09
C ASN A 11 27.23 19.27 -31.95
N ASP A 12 28.37 18.63 -32.20
CA ASP A 12 28.53 17.17 -32.18
C ASP A 12 29.47 16.67 -31.07
N LYS A 13 30.20 17.56 -30.39
CA LYS A 13 31.10 17.20 -29.27
C LYS A 13 30.38 17.35 -27.93
N GLY A 14 30.09 16.22 -27.28
CA GLY A 14 29.46 16.16 -25.95
C GLY A 14 27.96 15.85 -25.95
N ARG A 15 27.34 15.68 -27.12
CA ARG A 15 25.94 15.22 -27.23
C ARG A 15 25.92 13.72 -27.44
N LEU A 16 24.98 13.07 -26.77
CA LEU A 16 24.65 11.66 -27.01
C LEU A 16 24.24 11.48 -28.47
N SER A 17 24.76 10.43 -29.11
CA SER A 17 24.27 10.01 -30.42
C SER A 17 22.80 9.58 -30.32
N GLN A 18 22.07 9.60 -31.45
CA GLN A 18 20.68 9.14 -31.47
C GLN A 18 20.55 7.69 -30.93
N ALA A 19 21.52 6.82 -31.24
CA ALA A 19 21.55 5.45 -30.73
C ALA A 19 21.75 5.39 -29.21
N GLU A 20 22.58 6.27 -28.64
CA GLU A 20 22.73 6.38 -27.18
C GLU A 20 21.47 6.95 -26.52
N ILE A 21 20.81 7.93 -27.16
CA ILE A 21 19.52 8.47 -26.70
C ILE A 21 18.47 7.36 -26.66
N ASP A 22 18.31 6.61 -27.75
CA ASP A 22 17.32 5.53 -27.86
C ASP A 22 17.60 4.41 -26.85
N ARG A 23 18.88 4.08 -26.64
CA ARG A 23 19.30 3.13 -25.61
C ARG A 23 18.95 3.63 -24.20
N MET A 24 19.24 4.89 -23.89
CA MET A 24 18.91 5.47 -22.58
C MET A 24 17.40 5.52 -22.34
N LEU A 25 16.59 5.80 -23.37
CA LEU A 25 15.13 5.75 -23.27
C LEU A 25 14.62 4.33 -22.98
N SER A 26 15.15 3.32 -23.69
CA SER A 26 14.77 1.92 -23.46
C SER A 26 15.20 1.42 -22.08
N GLU A 27 16.40 1.78 -21.62
CA GLU A 27 16.87 1.46 -20.28
C GLU A 27 15.98 2.13 -19.21
N ALA A 28 15.62 3.40 -19.39
CA ALA A 28 14.74 4.13 -18.49
C ALA A 28 13.34 3.50 -18.37
N GLU A 29 12.72 3.11 -19.48
CA GLU A 29 11.39 2.47 -19.43
C GLU A 29 11.47 1.11 -18.74
N ARG A 30 12.51 0.31 -19.03
CA ARG A 30 12.70 -0.99 -18.38
C ARG A 30 12.89 -0.85 -16.86
N TYR A 31 13.68 0.13 -16.41
CA TYR A 31 13.86 0.36 -14.97
C TYR A 31 12.56 0.81 -14.30
N LYS A 32 11.79 1.68 -14.96
CA LYS A 32 10.48 2.10 -14.48
C LYS A 32 9.51 0.93 -14.34
N GLU A 33 9.46 0.03 -15.31
CA GLU A 33 8.63 -1.18 -15.23
C GLU A 33 9.06 -2.12 -14.10
N GLU A 34 10.36 -2.33 -13.93
CA GLU A 34 10.90 -3.15 -12.83
C GLU A 34 10.56 -2.53 -11.47
N ASP A 35 10.77 -1.22 -11.31
CA ASP A 35 10.50 -0.49 -10.07
C ASP A 35 9.01 -0.56 -9.71
N GLU A 36 8.11 -0.36 -10.67
CA GLU A 36 6.67 -0.50 -10.45
C GLU A 36 6.29 -1.95 -10.10
N ARG A 37 6.89 -2.95 -10.75
CA ARG A 37 6.65 -4.38 -10.42
C ARG A 37 7.08 -4.70 -8.99
N GLN A 38 8.25 -4.24 -8.55
CA GLN A 38 8.72 -4.44 -7.18
C GLN A 38 7.82 -3.72 -6.18
N LYS A 39 7.42 -2.49 -6.49
CA LYS A 39 6.55 -1.68 -5.63
C LYS A 39 5.19 -2.34 -5.40
N VAL A 40 4.53 -2.82 -6.44
CA VAL A 40 3.22 -3.49 -6.30
C VAL A 40 3.34 -4.81 -5.53
N LYS A 41 4.43 -5.55 -5.73
CA LYS A 41 4.72 -6.78 -4.98
C LYS A 41 4.93 -6.50 -3.49
N ILE A 42 5.75 -5.50 -3.15
CA ILE A 42 5.98 -5.10 -1.76
C ILE A 42 4.68 -4.60 -1.12
N ALA A 43 3.86 -3.85 -1.85
CA ALA A 43 2.57 -3.40 -1.36
C ALA A 43 1.63 -4.59 -1.03
N ALA A 44 1.56 -5.61 -1.91
CA ALA A 44 0.76 -6.80 -1.67
C ALA A 44 1.26 -7.62 -0.46
N LYS A 45 2.58 -7.76 -0.31
CA LYS A 45 3.20 -8.39 0.87
C LYS A 45 2.84 -7.64 2.16
N ASN A 46 3.03 -6.32 2.16
CA ASN A 46 2.73 -5.48 3.34
C ASN A 46 1.25 -5.51 3.70
N GLN A 47 0.34 -5.61 2.72
CA GLN A 47 -1.09 -5.77 2.96
C GLN A 47 -1.39 -7.10 3.66
N LEU A 48 -0.77 -8.20 3.22
CA LEU A 48 -0.91 -9.50 3.86
C LEU A 48 -0.38 -9.49 5.30
N GLU A 49 0.85 -9.00 5.50
CA GLU A 49 1.45 -8.86 6.83
C GLU A 49 0.57 -8.02 7.76
N SER A 50 0.18 -6.81 7.32
CA SER A 50 -0.64 -5.90 8.11
C SER A 50 -1.98 -6.52 8.50
N TYR A 51 -2.62 -7.24 7.58
CA TYR A 51 -3.88 -7.93 7.86
C TYR A 51 -3.69 -9.01 8.92
N VAL A 52 -2.68 -9.87 8.78
CA VAL A 52 -2.43 -10.97 9.72
C VAL A 52 -2.09 -10.46 11.12
N PHE A 53 -1.27 -9.41 11.23
CA PHE A 53 -0.99 -8.79 12.52
C PHE A 53 -2.23 -8.12 13.12
N GLY A 54 -3.04 -7.45 12.30
CA GLY A 54 -4.32 -6.88 12.74
C GLY A 54 -5.30 -7.93 13.27
N VAL A 55 -5.38 -9.10 12.61
CA VAL A 55 -6.20 -10.22 13.10
C VAL A 55 -5.65 -10.76 14.42
N LYS A 56 -4.34 -10.98 14.54
CA LYS A 56 -3.72 -11.40 15.81
C LYS A 56 -4.07 -10.47 16.96
N GLN A 57 -3.93 -9.17 16.74
CA GLN A 57 -4.28 -8.15 17.74
C GLN A 57 -5.77 -8.22 18.10
N ALA A 58 -6.66 -8.30 17.10
CA ALA A 58 -8.10 -8.42 17.35
C ALA A 58 -8.47 -9.70 18.12
N LEU A 59 -7.75 -10.81 17.88
CA LEU A 59 -7.91 -12.05 18.64
C LEU A 59 -7.42 -11.92 20.08
N ASP A 60 -6.31 -11.22 20.32
CA ASP A 60 -5.81 -10.95 21.67
C ASP A 60 -6.73 -10.01 22.46
N GLU A 61 -7.29 -9.01 21.80
CA GLU A 61 -8.23 -8.04 22.38
C GLU A 61 -9.68 -8.55 22.45
N SER A 62 -9.95 -9.76 21.95
CA SER A 62 -11.32 -10.31 21.87
C SER A 62 -11.97 -10.59 23.23
N GLY A 63 -11.20 -10.67 24.32
CA GLY A 63 -11.71 -10.95 25.67
C GLY A 63 -12.58 -12.22 25.69
N ASP A 64 -13.78 -12.16 26.26
CA ASP A 64 -14.70 -13.30 26.34
C ASP A 64 -15.58 -13.47 25.08
N LYS A 65 -15.39 -12.67 24.03
CA LYS A 65 -16.22 -12.73 22.80
C LYS A 65 -15.97 -13.98 21.95
N LEU A 66 -14.80 -14.58 22.11
CA LEU A 66 -14.41 -15.83 21.45
C LEU A 66 -14.12 -16.89 22.50
N THR A 67 -14.35 -18.15 22.15
CA THR A 67 -13.86 -19.27 22.94
C THR A 67 -12.34 -19.39 22.81
N GLU A 68 -11.69 -20.05 23.77
CA GLU A 68 -10.25 -20.30 23.70
C GLU A 68 -9.87 -21.12 22.46
N SER A 69 -10.70 -22.10 22.08
CA SER A 69 -10.49 -22.87 20.86
C SER A 69 -10.51 -21.99 19.61
N GLU A 70 -11.49 -21.07 19.49
CA GLU A 70 -11.59 -20.17 18.34
C GLU A 70 -10.41 -19.20 18.25
N ARG A 71 -9.98 -18.66 19.39
CA ARG A 71 -8.77 -17.83 19.47
C ARG A 71 -7.53 -18.61 19.03
N ASN A 72 -7.35 -19.82 19.54
CA ASN A 72 -6.17 -20.63 19.24
C ASN A 72 -6.15 -21.04 17.77
N THR A 73 -7.29 -21.44 17.19
CA THR A 73 -7.38 -21.70 15.75
C THR A 73 -7.04 -20.45 14.93
N GLY A 74 -7.60 -19.29 15.27
CA GLY A 74 -7.29 -18.04 14.56
C GLY A 74 -5.80 -17.65 14.65
N LYS A 75 -5.17 -17.84 15.82
CA LYS A 75 -3.73 -17.60 16.00
C LYS A 75 -2.87 -18.56 15.19
N GLN A 76 -3.20 -19.84 15.18
CA GLN A 76 -2.49 -20.85 14.39
C GLN A 76 -2.55 -20.56 12.90
N GLU A 77 -3.71 -20.14 12.38
CA GLU A 77 -3.85 -19.72 10.98
C GLU A 77 -2.99 -18.49 10.68
N CYS A 78 -2.97 -17.50 11.58
CA CYS A 78 -2.10 -16.32 11.44
C CYS A 78 -0.62 -16.70 11.46
N ASP A 79 -0.21 -17.59 12.37
CA ASP A 79 1.18 -18.07 12.47
C ASP A 79 1.60 -18.84 11.22
N ALA A 80 0.71 -19.66 10.66
CA ALA A 80 0.97 -20.38 9.41
C ALA A 80 1.19 -19.42 8.23
N VAL A 81 0.42 -18.32 8.16
CA VAL A 81 0.61 -17.30 7.12
C VAL A 81 1.91 -16.50 7.34
N ILE A 82 2.27 -16.16 8.58
CA ILE A 82 3.57 -15.52 8.89
C ILE A 82 4.73 -16.42 8.46
N GLN A 83 4.67 -17.71 8.82
CA GLN A 83 5.68 -18.67 8.40
C GLN A 83 5.73 -18.82 6.87
N TRP A 84 4.57 -18.75 6.19
CA TRP A 84 4.53 -18.73 4.74
C TRP A 84 5.19 -17.47 4.17
N LEU A 85 4.93 -16.28 4.71
CA LEU A 85 5.57 -15.02 4.31
C LEU A 85 7.10 -15.08 4.46
N ASP A 86 7.59 -15.64 5.58
CA ASP A 86 9.03 -15.80 5.85
C ASP A 86 9.71 -16.72 4.85
N ASN A 87 9.03 -17.81 4.45
CA ASN A 87 9.56 -18.78 3.50
C ASN A 87 9.40 -18.36 2.04
N ASN A 88 8.51 -17.41 1.74
CA ASN A 88 8.12 -17.03 0.37
C ASN A 88 8.38 -15.55 0.09
N GLN A 89 9.51 -15.00 0.56
CA GLN A 89 9.85 -13.58 0.36
C GLN A 89 9.93 -13.15 -1.11
N LEU A 90 10.18 -14.11 -2.01
CA LEU A 90 10.26 -13.88 -3.45
C LEU A 90 8.96 -14.18 -4.21
N ALA A 91 7.87 -14.50 -3.51
CA ALA A 91 6.56 -14.72 -4.14
C ALA A 91 6.10 -13.54 -4.99
N ASP A 92 5.28 -13.82 -6.00
CA ASP A 92 4.69 -12.81 -6.86
C ASP A 92 3.48 -12.15 -6.19
N LYS A 93 3.07 -11.00 -6.75
CA LYS A 93 1.93 -10.22 -6.25
C LYS A 93 0.67 -11.08 -6.10
N GLU A 94 0.39 -11.91 -7.10
CA GLU A 94 -0.80 -12.76 -7.16
C GLU A 94 -0.82 -13.81 -6.05
N GLU A 95 0.35 -14.31 -5.64
CA GLU A 95 0.46 -15.28 -4.55
C GLU A 95 0.18 -14.63 -3.19
N TYR A 96 0.71 -13.42 -2.95
CA TYR A 96 0.39 -12.64 -1.76
C TYR A 96 -1.10 -12.30 -1.69
N GLU A 97 -1.69 -11.86 -2.81
CA GLU A 97 -3.13 -11.56 -2.89
C GLU A 97 -4.00 -12.80 -2.69
N TYR A 98 -3.58 -13.95 -3.21
CA TYR A 98 -4.27 -15.22 -3.00
C TYR A 98 -4.25 -15.60 -1.52
N LYS A 99 -3.07 -15.56 -0.88
CA LYS A 99 -2.94 -15.85 0.54
C LYS A 99 -3.74 -14.89 1.42
N LEU A 100 -3.80 -13.60 1.04
CA LEU A 100 -4.67 -12.61 1.70
C LEU A 100 -6.14 -13.01 1.64
N LYS A 101 -6.64 -13.43 0.48
CA LYS A 101 -8.03 -13.89 0.33
C LYS A 101 -8.32 -15.15 1.15
N GLU A 102 -7.36 -16.08 1.21
CA GLU A 102 -7.51 -17.30 2.01
C GLU A 102 -7.66 -16.98 3.51
N ILE A 103 -6.75 -16.18 4.07
CA ILE A 103 -6.80 -15.82 5.50
C ILE A 103 -8.01 -14.92 5.82
N GLN A 104 -8.39 -14.02 4.91
CA GLN A 104 -9.62 -13.24 5.05
C GLN A 104 -10.86 -14.12 5.14
N LYS A 105 -10.92 -15.18 4.33
CA LYS A 105 -12.03 -16.11 4.33
C LYS A 105 -12.07 -16.93 5.63
N SER A 106 -10.94 -17.46 6.07
CA SER A 106 -10.89 -18.28 7.30
C SER A 106 -11.18 -17.45 8.55
N CYS A 107 -10.66 -16.21 8.62
CA CYS A 107 -10.86 -15.33 9.77
C CYS A 107 -12.18 -14.52 9.73
N SER A 108 -12.91 -14.51 8.61
CA SER A 108 -14.14 -13.72 8.45
C SER A 108 -15.16 -13.94 9.58
N ALA A 109 -15.40 -15.20 9.96
CA ALA A 109 -16.34 -15.56 11.02
C ALA A 109 -15.86 -15.11 12.41
N LEU A 110 -14.54 -15.20 12.67
CA LEU A 110 -13.93 -14.75 13.93
C LEU A 110 -14.03 -13.23 14.07
N MET A 111 -13.65 -12.51 13.02
CA MET A 111 -13.72 -11.04 12.98
C MET A 111 -15.17 -10.56 13.10
N MET A 112 -16.13 -11.24 12.47
CA MET A 112 -17.55 -10.91 12.62
C MET A 112 -18.04 -11.07 14.06
N LYS A 113 -17.56 -12.07 14.81
CA LYS A 113 -17.90 -12.22 16.24
C LYS A 113 -17.26 -11.13 17.11
N ILE A 114 -16.00 -10.79 16.85
CA ILE A 114 -15.25 -9.75 17.59
C ILE A 114 -15.91 -8.38 17.41
N HIS A 115 -16.23 -8.01 16.17
CA HIS A 115 -16.83 -6.72 15.81
C HIS A 115 -18.36 -6.69 15.96
N GLY A 116 -19.04 -7.84 15.80
CA GLY A 116 -20.49 -7.96 15.94
C GLY A 116 -20.99 -7.78 17.37
N ALA A 117 -20.13 -8.06 18.36
CA ALA A 117 -20.40 -7.74 19.77
C ALA A 117 -20.16 -6.25 20.12
N GLY A 118 -19.86 -5.40 19.12
CA GLY A 118 -19.55 -3.97 19.27
C GLY A 118 -20.63 -3.00 18.80
N LYS A 119 -21.90 -3.42 18.67
CA LYS A 119 -23.03 -2.48 18.56
C LYS A 119 -23.48 -2.03 19.95
N SER A 120 -22.64 -1.28 20.64
CA SER A 120 -23.00 -0.40 21.76
C SER A 120 -21.79 0.49 22.09
N GLY A 121 -21.87 1.76 21.70
CA GLY A 121 -21.05 2.85 22.26
C GLY A 121 -19.65 3.02 21.67
N ASP A 122 -19.54 3.78 20.58
CA ASP A 122 -18.98 5.14 20.67
C ASP A 122 -19.25 5.86 19.33
N ALA A 123 -20.43 6.47 19.25
CA ALA A 123 -20.67 7.59 18.35
C ALA A 123 -20.72 8.81 19.26
N PRO A 124 -19.70 9.69 19.26
CA PRO A 124 -19.89 11.03 19.74
C PRO A 124 -20.78 11.74 18.73
N HIS A 125 -22.05 11.81 19.09
CA HIS A 125 -22.96 12.85 18.68
C HIS A 125 -22.30 14.22 18.92
N SER A 126 -21.74 14.83 17.88
CA SER A 126 -21.58 16.28 17.83
C SER A 126 -22.75 16.83 17.03
N GLY A 127 -23.86 17.00 17.73
CA GLY A 127 -24.94 17.86 17.29
C GLY A 127 -24.43 19.27 17.12
N ASP A 128 -24.76 19.86 15.97
CA ASP A 128 -24.83 21.31 15.81
C ASP A 128 -25.91 21.85 16.76
N PRO A 129 -25.57 22.85 17.58
CA PRO A 129 -26.35 24.08 17.52
C PRO A 129 -25.41 25.30 17.51
N GLY A 130 -25.52 26.09 16.44
CA GLY A 130 -24.71 27.28 16.25
C GLY A 130 -24.74 28.30 17.39
N SER A 131 -23.59 28.93 17.64
CA SER A 131 -23.47 30.38 17.91
C SER A 131 -22.00 30.76 18.10
N ARG A 132 -21.49 31.58 17.17
CA ARG A 132 -20.54 32.69 17.38
C ARG A 132 -19.23 32.42 18.14
N SER A 133 -18.11 32.48 17.43
CA SER A 133 -16.97 33.37 17.72
C SER A 133 -15.92 33.29 16.62
N GLY A 134 -15.50 34.46 16.13
CA GLY A 134 -14.63 34.61 14.96
C GLY A 134 -13.15 34.30 15.21
N GLY A 135 -12.46 33.99 14.11
CA GLY A 135 -11.01 33.90 13.98
C GLY A 135 -10.64 33.91 12.47
N PRO A 136 -9.46 34.42 12.08
CA PRO A 136 -9.29 35.18 10.85
C PRO A 136 -9.00 34.32 9.61
N THR A 137 -9.48 34.83 8.46
CA THR A 137 -9.21 34.33 7.11
C THR A 137 -7.76 34.57 6.70
N ILE A 138 -7.10 33.53 6.19
CA ILE A 138 -5.79 33.61 5.53
C ILE A 138 -6.06 33.91 4.04
N GLU A 139 -5.65 35.09 3.58
CA GLU A 139 -5.59 35.46 2.17
C GLU A 139 -4.56 34.57 1.45
N GLU A 140 -5.02 33.85 0.42
CA GLU A 140 -4.15 33.33 -0.62
C GLU A 140 -3.61 34.50 -1.43
N VAL A 141 -2.29 34.61 -1.51
CA VAL A 141 -1.59 35.56 -2.37
C VAL A 141 -1.44 34.91 -3.75
N ASP A 142 -2.28 35.34 -4.69
CA ASP A 142 -1.94 35.51 -6.11
C ASP A 142 -2.68 36.74 -6.66
#